data_AF-A0A3M2D9F3-F1
#
_entry.id   AF-A0A3M2D9F3-F1
#
_cell.length_a   1.000
_cell.length_b   1.000
_cell.length_c   1.000
_cell.angle_alpha   90.00
_cell.angle_beta   90.00
_cell.angle_gamma   90.00
#
_symmetry.space_group_name_H-M   'P 1'
#
loop_
_entity.id
_entity.type
_entity.pdbx_description
1 polymer ?
#
loop_
_entity_poly.entity_id
_entity_poly.type
_entity_poly.pdbx_seq_one_letter_code
_entity_poly.pdbx_strand_id
1 'polypeptide(L)'
;MVDALSLLPEGHEQQFDSRYRIVIIAAQRARQLMQGAQLSGPTKFKKETSQALQEVLEGRVPFLVGDEAKQAMKEARRVVEREVDAAALARHQEVASELQKDLSVYIDDTPRIEERSEAEE
;
A
#
# COMPACT_ATOMS: atom_id res chain seq x y z
N MET A 1 0.64 -28.90 23.35
CA MET A 1 0.83 -28.27 22.03
C MET A 1 2.22 -27.69 22.05
N VAL A 2 3.16 -28.22 21.27
CA VAL A 2 4.56 -27.77 21.32
C VAL A 2 4.64 -26.43 20.59
N ASP A 3 5.15 -25.39 21.25
CA ASP A 3 5.43 -24.12 20.60
C ASP A 3 6.55 -24.33 19.59
N ALA A 4 6.24 -24.23 18.30
CA ALA A 4 7.21 -24.42 17.22
C ALA A 4 8.39 -23.44 17.33
N LEU A 5 8.21 -22.30 18.02
CA LEU A 5 9.26 -21.32 18.28
C LEU A 5 10.21 -21.76 19.41
N SER A 6 9.76 -22.65 20.31
CA SER A 6 10.62 -23.25 21.35
C SER A 6 11.54 -24.35 20.80
N LEU A 7 11.32 -24.78 19.55
CA LEU A 7 12.16 -25.74 18.84
C LEU A 7 13.21 -25.06 17.96
N LEU A 8 13.21 -23.72 17.90
CA LEU A 8 14.21 -22.97 17.17
C LEU A 8 15.58 -23.17 17.83
N PRO A 9 16.59 -23.67 17.12
CA PRO A 9 17.90 -23.88 17.70
C PRO A 9 18.51 -22.52 18.10
N GLU A 10 19.12 -22.48 19.28
CA GLU A 10 19.73 -21.30 19.92
C GLU A 10 20.84 -20.63 19.06
N GLY A 11 21.20 -21.22 17.92
CA GLY A 11 22.22 -20.72 16.99
C GLY A 11 21.77 -19.61 16.01
N HIS A 12 20.47 -19.26 15.94
CA HIS A 12 20.00 -18.15 15.09
C HIS A 12 19.97 -16.79 15.78
N GLU A 13 20.29 -16.73 17.07
CA GLU A 13 20.29 -15.49 17.86
C GLU A 13 21.28 -14.44 17.32
N GLN A 14 22.32 -14.86 16.61
CA GLN A 14 23.30 -13.94 16.03
C GLN A 14 22.79 -13.22 14.78
N GLN A 15 21.75 -13.75 14.13
CA GLN A 15 21.18 -13.18 12.90
C GLN A 15 19.91 -12.37 13.17
N PHE A 16 19.23 -12.62 14.29
CA PHE A 16 18.00 -11.93 14.68
C PHE A 16 18.07 -11.43 16.12
N ASP A 17 17.89 -10.11 16.31
CA ASP A 17 17.89 -9.48 17.64
C ASP A 17 16.77 -10.02 18.56
N SER A 18 15.69 -10.56 17.98
CA SER A 18 14.52 -11.03 18.74
C SER A 18 13.68 -12.05 17.97
N ARG A 19 13.06 -12.97 18.71
CA ARG A 19 12.07 -13.94 18.22
C ARG A 19 10.89 -13.28 17.51
N TYR A 20 10.47 -12.09 17.95
CA TYR A 20 9.40 -11.34 17.29
C TYR A 20 9.74 -10.95 15.86
N ARG A 21 11.03 -10.65 15.58
CA ARG A 21 11.48 -10.27 14.25
C ARG A 21 11.34 -11.45 13.28
N ILE A 22 11.68 -12.66 13.73
CA ILE A 22 11.50 -13.90 12.94
C ILE A 22 10.04 -14.04 12.52
N VAL A 23 9.10 -13.89 13.46
CA VAL A 23 7.66 -14.03 13.18
C VAL A 23 7.18 -12.97 12.18
N ILE A 24 7.61 -11.72 12.34
CA ILE A 24 7.21 -10.62 11.45
C ILE A 24 7.73 -10.86 10.03
N ILE A 25 9.01 -11.20 9.88
CA ILE A 25 9.61 -11.46 8.57
C ILE A 25 8.94 -12.68 7.92
N ALA A 26 8.75 -13.77 8.67
CA ALA A 26 8.11 -14.97 8.15
C ALA A 26 6.66 -14.69 7.71
N ALA A 27 5.91 -13.88 8.46
CA ALA A 27 4.54 -13.49 8.08
C ALA A 27 4.50 -12.63 6.81
N GLN A 28 5.41 -11.65 6.69
CA GLN A 28 5.54 -10.83 5.48
C GLN A 28 5.94 -11.69 4.28
N ARG A 29 6.89 -12.60 4.47
CA ARG A 29 7.34 -13.52 3.43
C ARG A 29 6.23 -14.47 3.00
N ALA A 30 5.46 -15.02 3.94
CA ALA A 30 4.31 -15.87 3.62
C ALA A 30 3.28 -15.11 2.78
N ARG A 31 3.03 -13.82 3.08
CA ARG A 31 2.15 -12.97 2.26
C ARG A 31 2.67 -12.83 0.82
N GLN A 32 3.97 -12.65 0.64
CA GLN A 32 4.57 -12.60 -0.71
C GLN A 32 4.38 -13.92 -1.46
N LEU A 33 4.59 -15.06 -0.80
CA LEU A 33 4.37 -16.38 -1.39
C LEU A 33 2.90 -16.58 -1.78
N MET A 34 1.96 -16.15 -0.94
CA MET A 34 0.53 -16.17 -1.26
C MET A 34 0.15 -15.28 -2.46
N GLN A 35 0.93 -14.21 -2.70
CA GLN A 35 0.79 -13.33 -3.87
C GLN A 35 1.49 -13.90 -5.12
N GLY A 36 2.04 -15.11 -5.06
CA GLY A 36 2.70 -15.77 -6.19
C GLY A 36 4.20 -15.53 -6.29
N ALA A 37 4.85 -14.99 -5.25
CA ALA A 37 6.30 -14.90 -5.21
C ALA A 37 6.94 -16.30 -5.26
N GLN A 38 8.08 -16.40 -5.94
CA GLN A 38 8.82 -17.65 -6.05
C GLN A 38 9.51 -18.01 -4.73
N LEU A 39 9.61 -19.31 -4.48
CA LEU A 39 10.40 -19.85 -3.39
C LEU A 39 11.90 -19.62 -3.67
N SER A 40 12.63 -19.25 -2.63
CA SER A 40 14.07 -19.00 -2.69
C SER A 40 14.90 -20.30 -2.62
N GLY A 41 14.27 -21.44 -2.29
CA GLY A 41 14.93 -22.73 -2.36
C GLY A 41 14.02 -23.94 -2.12
N PRO A 42 14.59 -25.15 -2.05
CA PRO A 42 13.83 -26.37 -1.90
C PRO A 42 13.20 -26.47 -0.51
N THR A 43 11.90 -26.73 -0.48
CA THR A 43 11.14 -26.87 0.77
C THR A 43 10.44 -28.23 0.84
N LYS A 44 10.39 -28.79 2.05
CA LYS A 44 9.64 -30.01 2.36
C LYS A 44 8.19 -29.73 2.76
N PHE A 45 7.87 -28.46 2.99
CA PHE A 45 6.59 -28.04 3.52
C PHE A 45 5.64 -27.64 2.40
N LYS A 46 4.33 -27.89 2.60
CA LYS A 46 3.28 -27.51 1.64
C LYS A 46 2.63 -26.17 1.95
N LYS A 47 2.73 -25.69 3.18
CA LYS A 47 2.09 -24.44 3.64
C LYS A 47 3.06 -23.28 3.47
N GLU A 48 2.58 -22.19 2.89
CA GLU A 48 3.34 -20.97 2.60
C GLU A 48 3.96 -20.39 3.88
N THR A 49 3.25 -20.46 5.00
CA THR A 49 3.75 -20.01 6.31
C THR A 49 4.93 -20.86 6.81
N SER A 50 4.88 -22.17 6.62
CA SER A 50 5.98 -23.08 6.98
C SER A 50 7.16 -22.96 6.01
N GLN A 51 6.89 -22.74 4.72
CA GLN A 51 7.92 -22.48 3.71
C GLN A 51 8.64 -21.16 4.01
N ALA A 52 7.90 -20.09 4.30
CA ALA A 52 8.45 -18.79 4.68
C ALA A 52 9.29 -18.88 5.96
N LEU A 53 8.81 -19.60 6.99
CA LEU A 53 9.58 -19.79 8.22
C LEU A 53 10.90 -20.50 7.94
N GLN A 54 10.89 -21.56 7.12
CA GLN A 54 12.11 -22.25 6.70
C GLN A 54 13.09 -21.30 5.98
N GLU A 55 12.62 -20.50 5.03
CA GLU A 55 13.47 -19.56 4.29
C GLU A 55 14.09 -18.49 5.19
N VAL A 56 13.34 -18.00 6.17
CA VAL A 56 13.83 -17.01 7.15
C VAL A 56 14.91 -17.62 8.04
N LEU A 57 14.70 -18.82 8.55
CA LEU A 57 15.68 -19.50 9.40
C LEU A 57 16.94 -19.89 8.63
N GLU A 58 16.82 -20.24 7.35
CA GLU A 58 17.96 -20.50 6.47
C GLU A 58 18.69 -19.22 6.04
N GLY A 59 18.24 -18.04 6.48
CA GLY A 59 18.87 -16.75 6.14
C GLY A 59 18.72 -16.35 4.68
N ARG A 60 17.75 -16.93 3.95
CA ARG A 60 17.53 -16.68 2.51
C ARG A 60 16.66 -15.46 2.23
N VAL A 61 15.97 -14.95 3.26
CA VAL A 61 15.10 -13.78 3.15
C VAL A 61 15.87 -12.55 3.63
N PRO A 62 16.29 -11.65 2.73
CA PRO A 62 16.94 -10.42 3.14
C PRO A 62 15.95 -9.49 3.85
N PHE A 63 16.41 -8.81 4.88
CA PHE A 63 15.64 -7.79 5.60
C PHE A 63 16.55 -6.63 6.00
N LEU A 64 15.98 -5.43 6.06
CA LEU A 64 16.70 -4.21 6.42
C LEU A 64 16.58 -3.95 7.93
N VAL A 65 17.61 -3.36 8.51
CA VAL A 65 17.66 -2.96 9.92
C VAL A 65 18.20 -1.53 10.06
N GLY A 66 17.95 -0.90 11.22
CA GLY A 66 18.50 0.42 11.53
C GLY A 66 17.99 1.54 10.63
N ASP A 67 18.91 2.39 10.16
CA ASP A 67 18.56 3.60 9.41
C ASP A 67 18.09 3.30 7.97
N GLU A 68 18.58 2.22 7.36
CA GLU A 68 18.10 1.76 6.06
C GLU A 68 16.62 1.38 6.11
N ALA A 69 16.19 0.71 7.18
CA ALA A 69 14.78 0.36 7.39
C ALA A 69 13.90 1.62 7.55
N LYS A 70 14.39 2.65 8.26
CA LYS A 70 13.66 3.92 8.41
C LYS A 70 13.50 4.65 7.08
N GLN A 71 14.56 4.68 6.27
CA GLN A 71 14.53 5.29 4.95
C GLN A 71 13.54 4.56 4.03
N ALA A 72 13.64 3.23 3.95
CA ALA A 72 12.71 2.41 3.17
C ALA A 72 11.25 2.61 3.59
N MET A 73 10.96 2.67 4.90
CA MET A 73 9.60 2.94 5.38
C MET A 73 9.11 4.35 5.04
N LYS A 74 9.98 5.36 5.13
CA LYS A 74 9.65 6.74 4.76
C LYS A 74 9.33 6.85 3.27
N GLU A 75 10.11 6.18 2.43
CA GLU A 75 9.89 6.15 0.99
C GLU A 75 8.61 5.41 0.61
N ALA A 76 8.40 4.21 1.18
CA ALA A 76 7.17 3.45 0.97
C ALA A 76 5.92 4.24 1.39
N ARG A 77 5.97 4.93 2.53
CA ARG A 77 4.87 5.79 2.99
C ARG A 77 4.62 6.95 2.04
N ARG A 78 5.69 7.59 1.53
CA ARG A 78 5.58 8.71 0.58
C ARG A 78 4.95 8.30 -0.75
N VAL A 79 5.24 7.08 -1.22
CA VAL A 79 4.60 6.55 -2.44
C VAL A 79 3.10 6.37 -2.23
N VAL A 80 2.70 5.72 -1.12
CA VAL A 80 1.27 5.53 -0.79
C VAL A 80 0.56 6.86 -0.60
N GLU A 81 1.17 7.82 0.10
CA GLU A 81 0.59 9.17 0.30
C GLU A 81 0.33 9.88 -1.03
N ARG A 82 1.30 9.83 -1.96
CA ARG A 82 1.13 10.41 -3.30
C ARG A 82 0.02 9.74 -4.10
N GLU A 83 -0.11 8.42 -4.02
CA GLU A 83 -1.19 7.69 -4.70
C GLU A 83 -2.57 8.06 -4.13
N VAL A 84 -2.68 8.19 -2.81
CA VAL A 84 -3.91 8.63 -2.15
C VAL A 84 -4.26 10.06 -2.52
N ASP A 85 -3.28 10.97 -2.52
CA ASP A 85 -3.48 12.36 -2.91
C ASP A 85 -3.90 12.48 -4.38
N ALA A 86 -3.26 11.71 -5.28
CA ALA A 86 -3.63 11.68 -6.69
C ALA A 86 -5.06 11.15 -6.89
N ALA A 87 -5.44 10.08 -6.18
CA ALA A 87 -6.79 9.53 -6.22
C ALA A 87 -7.83 10.50 -5.66
N ALA A 88 -7.50 11.24 -4.60
CA ALA A 88 -8.37 12.28 -4.04
C ALA A 88 -8.58 13.42 -5.04
N LEU A 89 -7.51 13.90 -5.69
CA LEU A 89 -7.60 14.96 -6.69
C LEU A 89 -8.43 14.55 -7.91
N ALA A 90 -8.27 13.31 -8.39
CA ALA A 90 -9.07 12.78 -9.48
C ALA A 90 -10.58 12.77 -9.14
N ARG A 91 -10.94 12.29 -7.94
CA ARG A 91 -12.33 12.34 -7.46
C ARG A 91 -12.87 13.77 -7.36
N HIS A 92 -12.05 14.72 -6.89
CA HIS A 92 -12.47 16.12 -6.82
C HIS A 92 -12.74 16.71 -8.21
N GLN A 93 -11.94 16.36 -9.22
CA GLN A 93 -12.17 16.80 -10.61
C GLN A 93 -13.44 16.22 -11.20
N GLU A 94 -13.71 14.93 -10.98
CA GLU A 94 -14.95 14.27 -11.41
C GLU A 94 -16.17 14.99 -10.82
N VAL A 95 -16.19 15.18 -9.50
CA VAL A 95 -17.29 15.86 -8.79
C VAL A 95 -17.48 17.31 -9.26
N ALA A 96 -16.38 18.04 -9.49
CA ALA A 96 -16.46 19.42 -10.01
C ALA A 96 -17.07 19.46 -11.42
N SER A 97 -16.72 18.51 -12.29
CA SER A 97 -17.25 18.42 -13.64
C SER A 97 -18.74 18.04 -13.68
N GLU A 98 -19.20 17.22 -12.73
CA GLU A 98 -20.62 16.88 -12.57
C GLU A 98 -21.43 18.09 -12.10
N LEU A 99 -20.94 18.79 -11.07
CA LEU A 99 -21.57 20.01 -10.56
C LEU A 99 -21.67 21.11 -11.63
N GLN A 100 -20.66 21.26 -12.48
CA GLN A 100 -20.68 22.23 -13.59
C GLN A 100 -21.76 21.89 -14.62
N LYS A 101 -21.92 20.61 -14.98
CA LYS A 101 -22.97 20.16 -15.90
C LYS A 101 -24.35 20.45 -15.30
N ASP A 102 -24.56 20.11 -14.04
CA ASP A 102 -25.83 20.35 -13.37
C ASP A 102 -26.13 21.85 -13.28
N LEU A 103 -25.14 22.69 -12.93
CA LEU A 103 -25.32 24.14 -12.85
C LEU A 103 -25.65 24.77 -14.21
N SER A 104 -25.05 24.28 -15.30
CA SER A 104 -25.33 24.77 -16.66
C SER A 104 -26.77 24.53 -17.12
N VAL A 105 -27.50 23.59 -16.50
CA VAL A 105 -28.94 23.39 -16.77
C VAL A 105 -29.78 24.50 -16.15
N TYR A 106 -29.29 25.15 -15.09
CA TYR A 106 -30.02 26.17 -14.33
C TYR A 106 -29.62 27.61 -14.67
N ILE A 107 -28.47 27.81 -15.32
CA ILE A 107 -28.07 29.12 -15.83
C ILE A 107 -28.45 29.16 -17.32
N ASP A 108 -29.64 29.69 -17.60
CA ASP A 108 -30.00 30.11 -18.96
C ASP A 108 -29.06 31.26 -19.36
N ASP A 109 -28.00 30.97 -20.11
CA ASP A 109 -27.12 31.95 -20.78
C ASP A 109 -27.83 32.65 -21.96
N THR A 110 -29.12 32.95 -21.81
CA THR A 110 -29.78 33.92 -22.68
C THR A 110 -29.52 35.29 -22.08
N PRO A 111 -28.78 36.21 -22.73
CA PRO A 111 -28.71 37.57 -22.26
C PRO A 111 -30.14 38.10 -22.20
N ARG A 112 -30.64 38.35 -20.99
CA ARG A 112 -31.90 39.05 -20.80
C ARG A 112 -31.63 40.47 -21.30
N ILE A 113 -31.93 40.70 -22.57
CA ILE A 113 -31.95 42.01 -23.19
C ILE A 113 -32.95 42.82 -22.37
N GLU A 114 -32.43 43.62 -21.43
CA GLU A 114 -33.24 44.54 -20.67
C GLU A 114 -33.74 45.62 -21.64
N GLU A 115 -35.05 45.61 -21.86
CA GLU A 115 -35.78 46.74 -22.40
C GLU A 115 -35.46 47.98 -21.55
N ARG A 116 -34.78 48.95 -22.15
CA ARG A 116 -34.83 50.34 -21.68
C ARG A 116 -34.70 51.28 -22.88
N SER A 117 -35.83 51.92 -23.20
CA SER A 117 -36.00 53.31 -23.70
C SER A 117 -35.13 53.72 -24.90
N GLU A 118 -35.69 54.07 -26.06
CA GLU A 118 -36.38 55.34 -26.39
C GLU A 118 -37.11 55.11 -27.73
N ALA A 119 -38.44 55.26 -27.86
CA ALA A 119 -39.16 56.51 -28.13
C ALA A 119 -38.55 57.37 -29.28
N GLU A 120 -39.38 57.64 -30.29
CA GLU A 120 -39.26 58.65 -31.38
C GLU A 120 -38.50 58.23 -32.67
N GLU A 121 -39.25 57.87 -33.72
CA GLU A 121 -39.55 58.75 -34.88
C GLU A 121 -40.76 58.25 -35.69
#